data_AF-A0AAE9GCJ4-F1
#
_entry.id   AF-A0AAE9GCJ4-F1
#
_cell.length_a   1.000
_cell.length_b   1.000
_cell.length_c   1.000
_cell.angle_alpha   90.00
_cell.angle_beta   90.00
_cell.angle_gamma   90.00
#
_symmetry.space_group_name_H-M   'P 1'
#
loop_
_entity.id
_entity.type
_entity.pdbx_description
1 polymer ?
#
loop_
_entity_poly.entity_id
_entity_poly.type
_entity_poly.pdbx_seq_one_letter_code
_entity_poly.pdbx_strand_id
1 'polypeptide(L)'
;MKHIKMQILLLLFLFSSMNLWSQEEIRPGEDCITAKDNPSLKALKTMKDDDVLKQEFLGTVDSNFSLGRWSWGLPWATSHLRPKGKELFDFLKSKPKEKDKKAFRDWTKKSCDNIAYYAQDYGLKEGKAYCTDTNRGVGEILLAYIDLLTLKQDKVDSFYILPGKQNSKKGFLERNRPKDITIYYLIPSSVGPIQAGELSFSNPWLYQKQKVTLKDIFGYQKIQIPNFDDIFEDTPKTGGIDKIVMIAIEINSVWDGSKEKDITCITDIRSGGGEEKEYQYIPK
;
A
#
# COMPACT_ATOMS: atom_id res chain seq x y z
N MET A 1 -59.68 13.09 7.84
CA MET A 1 -58.54 12.84 8.77
C MET A 1 -58.58 11.42 9.40
N LYS A 2 -58.89 10.35 8.66
CA LYS A 2 -58.98 8.99 9.24
C LYS A 2 -57.73 8.12 9.08
N HIS A 3 -56.79 8.51 8.21
CA HIS A 3 -55.61 7.69 7.90
C HIS A 3 -54.27 8.36 8.26
N ILE A 4 -54.29 9.57 8.82
CA ILE A 4 -53.08 10.33 9.16
C ILE A 4 -52.21 9.57 10.17
N LYS A 5 -52.81 8.96 11.19
CA LYS A 5 -52.08 8.15 12.19
C LYS A 5 -51.42 6.92 11.56
N MET A 6 -52.08 6.28 10.60
CA MET A 6 -51.57 5.10 9.90
C MET A 6 -50.46 5.48 8.91
N GLN A 7 -50.60 6.61 8.23
CA GLN A 7 -49.56 7.16 7.35
C GLN A 7 -48.30 7.56 8.12
N ILE A 8 -48.44 8.17 9.30
CA ILE A 8 -47.30 8.50 10.18
C ILE A 8 -46.59 7.24 10.67
N LEU A 9 -47.35 6.21 11.05
CA LEU A 9 -46.77 4.93 11.51
C LEU A 9 -46.02 4.22 10.37
N LEU A 10 -46.55 4.24 9.15
CA LEU A 10 -45.89 3.69 7.97
C LEU A 10 -44.61 4.47 7.62
N LEU A 11 -44.64 5.79 7.75
CA LEU A 11 -43.48 6.66 7.54
C LEU A 11 -42.37 6.34 8.55
N LEU A 12 -42.72 6.20 9.84
CA LEU A 12 -41.77 5.83 10.91
C LEU A 12 -41.17 4.43 10.67
N PHE A 13 -41.99 3.48 10.21
CA PHE A 13 -41.52 2.13 9.88
C PHE A 13 -40.59 2.12 8.66
N LEU A 14 -40.88 2.96 7.66
CA LEU A 14 -40.01 3.19 6.51
C LEU A 14 -38.68 3.84 6.93
N PHE A 15 -38.71 4.87 7.77
CA PHE A 15 -37.48 5.49 8.30
C PHE A 15 -36.66 4.56 9.20
N SER A 16 -37.29 3.62 9.93
CA SER A 16 -36.57 2.61 10.74
C SER A 16 -36.06 1.41 9.93
N SER A 17 -36.67 1.10 8.78
CA SER A 17 -36.24 0.02 7.87
C SER A 17 -35.21 0.50 6.84
N MET A 18 -35.18 1.81 6.57
CA MET A 18 -34.00 2.46 6.07
C MET A 18 -32.96 2.39 7.18
N ASN A 19 -32.07 1.40 7.08
CA ASN A 19 -30.74 1.44 7.70
C ASN A 19 -30.01 2.69 7.17
N LEU A 20 -30.42 3.88 7.64
CA LEU A 20 -29.63 5.09 7.66
C LEU A 20 -28.57 4.85 8.71
N TRP A 21 -27.67 3.91 8.42
CA TRP A 21 -26.35 3.93 9.00
C TRP A 21 -25.83 5.30 8.58
N SER A 22 -25.87 6.26 9.49
CA SER A 22 -25.03 7.45 9.37
C SER A 22 -23.65 6.88 9.09
N GLN A 23 -23.22 6.89 7.84
CA GLN A 23 -21.85 6.51 7.50
C GLN A 23 -21.02 7.47 8.32
N GLU A 24 -20.41 6.96 9.37
CA GLU A 24 -19.55 7.76 10.23
C GLU A 24 -18.50 8.37 9.30
N GLU A 25 -18.51 9.70 9.21
CA GLU A 25 -17.61 10.41 8.32
C GLU A 25 -16.20 9.99 8.69
N ILE A 26 -15.52 9.32 7.75
CA ILE A 26 -14.16 8.84 7.98
C ILE A 26 -13.31 10.08 8.29
N ARG A 27 -12.82 10.13 9.53
CA ARG A 27 -11.97 11.22 9.98
C ARG A 27 -10.55 10.99 9.47
N PRO A 28 -9.86 12.04 9.03
CA PRO A 28 -8.42 11.96 8.80
C PRO A 28 -7.74 11.45 10.07
N GLY A 29 -7.02 10.34 9.97
CA GLY A 29 -6.24 9.79 11.06
C GLY A 29 -5.04 10.66 11.44
N GLU A 30 -4.11 10.09 12.20
CA GLU A 30 -2.84 10.75 12.53
C GLU A 30 -2.04 11.16 11.27
N ASP A 31 -1.21 12.19 11.39
CA ASP A 31 -0.28 12.56 10.33
C ASP A 31 0.91 11.59 10.26
N CYS A 32 1.42 11.37 9.05
CA CYS A 32 2.51 10.42 8.82
C CYS A 32 3.88 10.95 9.27
N ILE A 33 3.99 12.23 9.64
CA ILE A 33 5.25 12.81 10.10
C ILE A 33 5.53 12.40 11.55
N THR A 34 4.50 12.43 12.39
CA THR A 34 4.61 12.14 13.83
C THR A 34 4.29 10.68 14.15
N ALA A 35 3.40 10.05 13.39
CA ALA A 35 3.11 8.62 13.53
C ALA A 35 4.34 7.74 13.24
N LYS A 36 4.34 6.54 13.82
CA LYS A 36 5.47 5.60 13.71
C LYS A 36 5.29 4.66 12.52
N ASP A 37 6.39 4.40 11.84
CA ASP A 37 6.50 3.30 10.89
C ASP A 37 6.56 1.95 11.61
N ASN A 38 6.73 0.87 10.86
CA ASN A 38 6.78 -0.48 11.38
C ASN A 38 8.16 -1.14 11.27
N PRO A 39 9.13 -0.75 12.12
CA PRO A 39 10.45 -1.38 12.12
C PRO A 39 10.41 -2.89 12.50
N SER A 40 9.30 -3.38 13.06
CA SER A 40 9.16 -4.80 13.44
C SER A 40 9.19 -5.75 12.24
N LEU A 41 8.88 -5.24 11.03
CA LEU A 41 9.01 -6.00 9.77
C LEU A 41 10.43 -6.52 9.52
N LYS A 42 11.46 -5.91 10.13
CA LYS A 42 12.84 -6.41 10.06
C LYS A 42 13.00 -7.83 10.63
N ALA A 43 12.03 -8.33 11.40
CA ALA A 43 11.98 -9.71 11.84
C ALA A 43 11.95 -10.72 10.66
N LEU A 44 11.41 -10.33 9.50
CA LEU A 44 11.35 -11.18 8.29
C LEU A 44 12.73 -11.72 7.87
N LYS A 45 13.80 -10.97 8.14
CA LYS A 45 15.18 -11.36 7.82
C LYS A 45 15.59 -12.65 8.53
N THR A 46 15.12 -12.82 9.76
CA THR A 46 15.46 -13.95 10.63
C THR A 46 14.38 -15.03 10.69
N MET A 47 13.18 -14.75 10.17
CA MET A 47 12.10 -15.73 10.08
C MET A 47 12.48 -16.89 9.17
N LYS A 48 12.07 -18.08 9.57
CA LYS A 48 12.07 -19.31 8.78
C LYS A 48 10.73 -19.46 8.07
N ASP A 49 10.68 -20.37 7.11
CA ASP A 49 9.42 -20.76 6.50
C ASP A 49 8.45 -21.27 7.59
N ASP A 50 7.17 -20.99 7.43
CA ASP A 50 6.07 -21.20 8.37
C ASP A 50 6.07 -20.31 9.63
N ASP A 51 7.10 -19.48 9.87
CA ASP A 51 7.05 -18.51 10.97
C ASP A 51 5.94 -17.48 10.72
N VAL A 52 5.20 -17.15 11.79
CA VAL A 52 4.07 -16.22 11.74
C VAL A 52 4.50 -14.82 12.18
N LEU A 53 4.28 -13.82 11.31
CA LEU A 53 4.36 -12.42 11.67
C LEU A 53 3.04 -12.02 12.37
N LYS A 54 3.05 -12.03 13.71
CA LYS A 54 1.86 -11.75 14.54
C LYS A 54 1.44 -10.29 14.50
N GLN A 55 0.83 -9.88 13.40
CA GLN A 55 0.38 -8.52 13.14
C GLN A 55 -0.82 -8.52 12.18
N GLU A 56 -1.67 -7.50 12.30
CA GLU A 56 -2.72 -7.19 11.32
C GLU A 56 -2.27 -6.04 10.43
N PHE A 57 -2.51 -6.17 9.13
CA PHE A 57 -2.27 -5.12 8.14
C PHE A 57 -3.60 -4.72 7.51
N LEU A 58 -3.87 -3.42 7.51
CA LEU A 58 -5.07 -2.85 6.90
C LEU A 58 -4.67 -2.29 5.55
N GLY A 59 -5.26 -2.78 4.47
CA GLY A 59 -5.12 -2.21 3.14
C GLY A 59 -5.99 -0.98 2.97
N THR A 60 -5.98 -0.42 1.77
CA THR A 60 -6.87 0.68 1.37
C THR A 60 -7.30 0.48 -0.07
N VAL A 61 -8.49 0.98 -0.44
CA VAL A 61 -9.01 0.89 -1.81
C VAL A 61 -9.11 2.26 -2.47
N ASP A 62 -9.04 2.25 -3.79
CA ASP A 62 -8.93 3.45 -4.63
C ASP A 62 -10.01 4.50 -4.36
N SER A 63 -11.25 4.03 -4.13
CA SER A 63 -12.38 4.88 -3.79
C SER A 63 -12.24 5.57 -2.43
N ASN A 64 -11.45 5.00 -1.52
CA ASN A 64 -11.37 5.38 -0.12
C ASN A 64 -10.06 6.05 0.26
N PHE A 65 -9.05 6.04 -0.61
CA PHE A 65 -7.79 6.73 -0.36
C PHE A 65 -7.99 8.24 -0.12
N SER A 66 -9.11 8.81 -0.57
CA SER A 66 -9.49 10.20 -0.31
C SER A 66 -10.16 10.43 1.06
N LEU A 67 -10.47 9.38 1.83
CA LEU A 67 -11.36 9.44 2.99
C LEU A 67 -10.65 9.64 4.33
N GLY A 68 -9.31 9.63 4.40
CA GLY A 68 -8.62 10.02 5.64
C GLY A 68 -7.65 9.01 6.26
N ARG A 69 -7.49 7.81 5.71
CA ARG A 69 -6.78 6.70 6.35
C ARG A 69 -5.34 6.49 5.86
N TRP A 70 -4.66 7.56 5.50
CA TRP A 70 -3.30 7.46 4.95
C TRP A 70 -2.30 6.84 5.92
N SER A 71 -2.37 7.16 7.21
CA SER A 71 -1.45 6.61 8.21
C SER A 71 -1.55 5.09 8.38
N TRP A 72 -2.62 4.45 7.90
CA TRP A 72 -2.71 2.98 7.86
C TRP A 72 -1.70 2.36 6.89
N GLY A 73 -1.12 3.14 5.98
CA GLY A 73 0.00 2.70 5.15
C GLY A 73 1.36 2.73 5.84
N LEU A 74 1.49 3.29 7.05
CA LEU A 74 2.75 3.27 7.81
C LEU A 74 3.13 1.86 8.30
N PRO A 75 2.18 1.04 8.80
CA PRO A 75 2.43 -0.38 9.09
C PRO A 75 3.04 -1.21 7.95
N TRP A 76 2.87 -0.78 6.70
CA TRP A 76 3.31 -1.49 5.50
C TRP A 76 4.77 -1.21 5.11
N ALA A 77 5.52 -0.42 5.89
CA ALA A 77 6.95 -0.24 5.64
C ALA A 77 7.74 -0.06 6.94
N THR A 78 9.04 -0.37 6.88
CA THR A 78 9.96 -0.18 8.02
C THR A 78 10.28 1.29 8.30
N SER A 79 10.21 2.13 7.27
CA SER A 79 10.36 3.58 7.35
C SER A 79 9.74 4.23 6.12
N HIS A 80 9.60 5.56 6.14
CA HIS A 80 9.38 6.34 4.93
C HIS A 80 10.12 7.69 5.01
N LEU A 81 10.22 8.36 3.86
CA LEU A 81 10.86 9.67 3.71
C LEU A 81 9.97 10.73 4.35
N ARG A 82 10.50 11.37 5.39
CA ARG A 82 9.86 12.49 6.10
C ARG A 82 10.56 13.80 5.76
N PRO A 83 9.84 14.93 5.72
CA PRO A 83 10.46 16.24 5.61
C PRO A 83 11.39 16.48 6.81
N LYS A 84 12.46 17.25 6.61
CA LYS A 84 13.46 17.56 7.64
C LYS A 84 13.75 19.07 7.71
N GLY A 85 14.33 19.51 8.83
CA GLY A 85 14.78 20.89 9.00
C GLY A 85 13.67 21.93 8.82
N LYS A 86 13.93 22.97 8.01
CA LYS A 86 12.98 24.06 7.76
C LYS A 86 11.68 23.57 7.13
N GLU A 87 11.75 22.59 6.23
CA GLU A 87 10.57 22.04 5.57
C GLU A 87 9.62 21.40 6.58
N LEU A 88 10.16 20.60 7.51
CA LEU A 88 9.39 20.00 8.60
C LEU A 88 8.72 21.07 9.48
N PHE A 89 9.49 22.08 9.89
CA PHE A 89 8.99 23.15 10.74
C PHE A 89 7.84 23.92 10.07
N ASP A 90 8.02 24.32 8.81
CA ASP A 90 7.01 25.05 8.05
C ASP A 90 5.75 24.19 7.83
N PHE A 91 5.93 22.90 7.54
CA PHE A 91 4.81 21.97 7.37
C PHE A 91 3.97 21.83 8.64
N LEU A 92 4.61 21.60 9.80
CA LEU A 92 3.91 21.47 11.08
C LEU A 92 3.22 22.77 11.49
N LYS A 93 3.85 23.92 11.24
CA LYS A 93 3.25 25.25 11.47
C LYS A 93 2.02 25.50 10.60
N SER A 94 1.95 24.90 9.41
CA SER A 94 0.81 25.03 8.50
C SER A 94 -0.40 24.15 8.87
N LYS A 95 -0.33 23.36 9.94
CA LYS A 95 -1.41 22.47 10.38
C LYS A 95 -2.72 23.25 10.58
N PRO A 96 -3.76 22.99 9.78
CA PRO A 96 -5.04 23.68 9.91
C PRO A 96 -5.80 23.15 11.12
N LYS A 97 -6.84 23.87 11.53
CA LYS A 97 -7.73 23.44 12.63
C LYS A 97 -8.62 22.30 12.14
N GLU A 98 -8.83 21.27 12.97
CA GLU A 98 -9.67 20.10 12.63
C GLU A 98 -11.10 20.46 12.21
N LYS A 99 -11.64 21.58 12.68
CA LYS A 99 -12.96 22.09 12.26
C LYS A 99 -13.03 22.43 10.76
N ASP A 100 -11.90 22.75 10.13
CA ASP A 100 -11.80 22.87 8.68
C ASP A 100 -11.45 21.50 8.09
N LYS A 101 -12.49 20.68 7.94
CA LYS A 101 -12.34 19.26 7.56
C LYS A 101 -11.59 19.08 6.25
N LYS A 102 -11.86 19.92 5.25
CA LYS A 102 -11.20 19.81 3.94
C LYS A 102 -9.72 20.17 4.06
N ALA A 103 -9.38 21.31 4.65
CA ALA A 103 -7.98 21.71 4.77
C ALA A 103 -7.20 20.71 5.64
N PHE A 104 -7.80 20.24 6.74
CA PHE A 104 -7.18 19.24 7.62
C PHE A 104 -6.91 17.93 6.89
N ARG A 105 -7.90 17.44 6.13
CA ARG A 105 -7.74 16.25 5.32
C ARG A 105 -6.65 16.39 4.26
N ASP A 106 -6.63 17.49 3.52
CA ASP A 106 -5.62 17.75 2.48
C ASP A 106 -4.21 17.86 3.11
N TRP A 107 -4.10 18.46 4.30
CA TRP A 107 -2.86 18.53 5.07
C TRP A 107 -2.40 17.14 5.55
N THR A 108 -3.29 16.31 6.12
CA THR A 108 -2.97 14.94 6.54
C THR A 108 -2.55 14.09 5.36
N LYS A 109 -3.24 14.17 4.21
CA LYS A 109 -2.83 13.47 2.99
C LYS A 109 -1.41 13.83 2.58
N LYS A 110 -1.10 15.12 2.54
CA LYS A 110 0.22 15.63 2.16
C LYS A 110 1.31 15.17 3.13
N SER A 111 0.99 15.03 4.43
CA SER A 111 1.94 14.50 5.41
C SER A 111 2.42 13.09 5.08
N CYS A 112 1.65 12.36 4.27
CA CYS A 112 1.85 10.95 3.95
C CYS A 112 2.40 10.70 2.54
N ASP A 113 2.85 11.72 1.80
CA ASP A 113 3.23 11.65 0.37
C ASP A 113 4.24 10.55 -0.05
N ASN A 114 4.94 9.91 0.90
CA ASN A 114 5.98 8.91 0.63
C ASN A 114 5.71 7.53 1.27
N ILE A 115 4.49 7.25 1.76
CA ILE A 115 4.15 5.98 2.41
C ILE A 115 4.01 4.81 1.42
N ALA A 116 4.00 3.60 1.96
CA ALA A 116 3.88 2.34 1.22
C ALA A 116 2.66 2.26 0.29
N TYR A 117 1.52 2.81 0.69
CA TYR A 117 0.30 2.78 -0.13
C TYR A 117 0.51 3.35 -1.54
N TYR A 118 1.36 4.36 -1.70
CA TYR A 118 1.63 4.88 -3.04
C TYR A 118 2.32 3.86 -3.94
N ALA A 119 3.12 2.94 -3.39
CA ALA A 119 3.69 1.85 -4.17
C ALA A 119 2.71 0.70 -4.42
N GLN A 120 1.56 0.62 -3.74
CA GLN A 120 0.58 -0.46 -3.97
C GLN A 120 -0.30 -0.15 -5.19
N ASP A 121 -0.85 1.06 -5.30
CA ASP A 121 -1.84 1.37 -6.38
C ASP A 121 -1.77 2.82 -6.92
N TYR A 122 -1.19 3.77 -6.17
CA TYR A 122 -1.47 5.20 -6.38
C TYR A 122 -0.32 6.01 -6.96
N GLY A 123 0.89 5.47 -6.98
CA GLY A 123 2.10 6.25 -7.20
C GLY A 123 2.08 6.94 -8.56
N LEU A 124 1.80 6.19 -9.63
CA LEU A 124 1.66 6.76 -10.96
C LEU A 124 0.48 7.73 -11.09
N LYS A 125 -0.67 7.39 -10.52
CA LYS A 125 -1.91 8.17 -10.60
C LYS A 125 -1.78 9.54 -9.93
N GLU A 126 -1.06 9.60 -8.80
CA GLU A 126 -0.91 10.82 -8.00
C GLU A 126 0.45 11.51 -8.17
N GLY A 127 1.34 10.99 -9.02
CA GLY A 127 2.69 11.54 -9.16
C GLY A 127 3.56 11.33 -7.91
N LYS A 128 3.27 10.28 -7.13
CA LYS A 128 3.91 9.92 -5.87
C LYS A 128 4.65 8.58 -5.99
N ALA A 129 5.35 8.21 -4.94
CA ALA A 129 6.05 6.95 -4.80
C ALA A 129 6.29 6.68 -3.31
N TYR A 130 6.41 5.42 -2.91
CA TYR A 130 7.07 5.11 -1.65
C TYR A 130 8.53 5.55 -1.75
N CYS A 131 9.03 6.24 -0.74
CA CYS A 131 10.44 6.62 -0.66
C CYS A 131 10.93 6.50 0.78
N THR A 132 12.22 6.23 0.97
CA THR A 132 12.89 6.26 2.28
C THR A 132 14.29 6.82 2.13
N ASP A 133 14.77 7.50 3.17
CA ASP A 133 16.17 7.94 3.31
C ASP A 133 16.93 7.20 4.42
N THR A 134 16.28 6.24 5.09
CA THR A 134 16.91 5.44 6.14
C THR A 134 17.92 4.50 5.50
N ASN A 135 19.21 4.66 5.87
CA ASN A 135 20.31 3.85 5.33
C ASN A 135 20.33 3.76 3.80
N ARG A 136 19.98 4.86 3.11
CA ARG A 136 19.87 4.89 1.64
C ARG A 136 18.87 3.87 1.09
N GLY A 137 17.90 3.45 1.91
CA GLY A 137 16.94 2.37 1.65
C GLY A 137 17.47 0.96 1.89
N VAL A 138 18.78 0.74 2.07
CA VAL A 138 19.33 -0.61 2.24
C VAL A 138 18.88 -1.20 3.58
N GLY A 139 18.30 -2.40 3.52
CA GLY A 139 17.74 -3.13 4.64
C GLY A 139 16.33 -2.68 5.05
N GLU A 140 15.74 -1.72 4.36
CA GLU A 140 14.34 -1.32 4.54
C GLU A 140 13.41 -2.27 3.79
N ILE A 141 12.22 -2.49 4.35
CA ILE A 141 11.22 -3.44 3.85
C ILE A 141 9.93 -2.69 3.56
N LEU A 142 9.36 -2.94 2.39
CA LEU A 142 8.06 -2.47 1.93
C LEU A 142 7.14 -3.67 1.71
N LEU A 143 5.93 -3.66 2.29
CA LEU A 143 4.89 -4.62 1.97
C LEU A 143 4.00 -4.12 0.83
N ALA A 144 3.50 -5.10 0.10
CA ALA A 144 2.44 -5.00 -0.88
C ALA A 144 1.59 -6.28 -0.83
N TYR A 145 0.50 -6.34 -1.56
CA TYR A 145 -0.24 -7.56 -1.84
C TYR A 145 -0.54 -7.70 -3.32
N ILE A 146 -0.66 -8.94 -3.79
CA ILE A 146 -0.89 -9.27 -5.19
C ILE A 146 -2.00 -10.31 -5.29
N ASP A 147 -2.85 -10.14 -6.30
CA ASP A 147 -3.90 -11.09 -6.65
C ASP A 147 -3.30 -12.23 -7.45
N LEU A 148 -3.63 -13.47 -7.04
CA LEU A 148 -3.21 -14.68 -7.74
C LEU A 148 -4.22 -15.11 -8.83
N LEU A 149 -5.29 -14.34 -8.97
CA LEU A 149 -6.37 -14.56 -9.94
C LEU A 149 -6.72 -13.26 -10.64
N THR A 150 -6.97 -13.34 -11.95
CA THR A 150 -7.60 -12.23 -12.68
C THR A 150 -9.09 -12.13 -12.34
N LEU A 151 -9.74 -11.04 -12.77
CA LEU A 151 -11.21 -10.92 -12.73
C LEU A 151 -11.93 -12.06 -13.49
N LYS A 152 -11.24 -12.71 -14.44
CA LYS A 152 -11.76 -13.87 -15.20
C LYS A 152 -11.44 -15.21 -14.54
N GLN A 153 -10.83 -15.20 -13.36
CA GLN A 153 -10.38 -16.37 -12.59
C GLN A 153 -9.23 -17.15 -13.26
N ASP A 154 -8.45 -16.49 -14.11
CA ASP A 154 -7.21 -17.08 -14.63
C ASP A 154 -6.10 -16.96 -13.58
N LYS A 155 -5.31 -18.01 -13.39
CA LYS A 155 -4.14 -18.00 -12.49
C LYS A 155 -3.12 -16.96 -12.95
N VAL A 156 -2.60 -16.18 -12.00
CA VAL A 156 -1.57 -15.16 -12.22
C VAL A 156 -0.34 -15.50 -11.38
N ASP A 157 0.74 -15.88 -12.04
CA ASP A 157 1.98 -16.39 -11.45
C ASP A 157 3.10 -15.35 -11.37
N SER A 158 2.77 -14.08 -11.60
CA SER A 158 3.74 -13.00 -11.67
C SER A 158 3.14 -11.68 -11.20
N PHE A 159 4.03 -10.77 -10.82
CA PHE A 159 3.69 -9.39 -10.50
C PHE A 159 4.74 -8.46 -11.10
N TYR A 160 4.47 -7.16 -11.07
CA TYR A 160 5.35 -6.15 -11.64
C TYR A 160 5.76 -5.14 -10.59
N ILE A 161 7.03 -4.72 -10.62
CA ILE A 161 7.54 -3.63 -9.81
C ILE A 161 8.01 -2.49 -10.71
N LEU A 162 7.76 -1.25 -10.30
CA LEU A 162 8.26 -0.03 -10.92
C LEU A 162 9.32 0.62 -10.00
N PRO A 163 10.60 0.22 -10.11
CA PRO A 163 11.64 0.65 -9.19
C PRO A 163 12.08 2.10 -9.43
N GLY A 164 12.41 2.82 -8.35
CA GLY A 164 12.74 4.25 -8.41
C GLY A 164 11.50 5.13 -8.35
N LYS A 165 11.71 6.45 -8.46
CA LYS A 165 10.62 7.44 -8.60
C LYS A 165 10.37 7.74 -10.08
N GLN A 166 9.52 6.96 -10.72
CA GLN A 166 9.36 6.98 -12.17
C GLN A 166 8.32 7.99 -12.67
N ASN A 167 7.67 8.81 -11.83
CA ASN A 167 6.69 9.80 -12.31
C ASN A 167 7.26 10.81 -13.33
N SER A 168 8.59 10.91 -13.45
CA SER A 168 9.30 11.58 -14.54
C SER A 168 10.67 10.93 -14.76
N LYS A 169 11.26 11.11 -15.95
CA LYS A 169 12.64 10.66 -16.23
C LYS A 169 13.67 11.28 -15.28
N LYS A 170 13.46 12.53 -14.88
CA LYS A 170 14.30 13.24 -13.90
C LYS A 170 14.24 12.56 -12.53
N GLY A 171 13.04 12.27 -12.03
CA GLY A 171 12.84 11.60 -10.74
C GLY A 171 13.51 10.22 -10.67
N PHE A 172 13.49 9.47 -11.78
CA PHE A 172 14.10 8.14 -11.86
C PHE A 172 15.62 8.21 -11.71
N LEU A 173 16.26 9.21 -12.32
CA LEU A 173 17.72 9.34 -12.33
C LEU A 173 18.28 10.07 -11.10
N GLU A 174 17.53 11.00 -10.50
CA GLU A 174 18.03 11.81 -9.38
C GLU A 174 18.17 11.02 -8.08
N ARG A 175 17.27 10.06 -7.84
CA ARG A 175 17.22 9.22 -6.62
C ARG A 175 17.78 7.83 -6.88
N ASN A 176 18.11 7.14 -5.81
CA ASN A 176 18.48 5.73 -5.92
C ASN A 176 17.28 4.87 -6.35
N ARG A 177 17.61 3.74 -6.96
CA ARG A 177 16.67 2.73 -7.43
C ARG A 177 17.06 1.39 -6.80
N PRO A 178 16.12 0.59 -6.29
CA PRO A 178 16.44 -0.74 -5.80
C PRO A 178 17.14 -1.58 -6.88
N LYS A 179 18.22 -2.27 -6.50
CA LYS A 179 18.98 -3.15 -7.38
C LYS A 179 18.77 -4.60 -6.96
N ASP A 180 19.47 -5.06 -5.94
CA ASP A 180 19.28 -6.40 -5.41
C ASP A 180 18.20 -6.33 -4.34
N ILE A 181 17.19 -7.18 -4.44
CA ILE A 181 16.07 -7.25 -3.51
C ILE A 181 15.86 -8.68 -3.02
N THR A 182 15.33 -8.81 -1.81
CA THR A 182 14.77 -10.07 -1.30
C THR A 182 13.27 -9.89 -1.21
N ILE A 183 12.53 -10.79 -1.84
CA ILE A 183 11.07 -10.85 -1.77
C ILE A 183 10.71 -11.96 -0.78
N TYR A 184 9.90 -11.62 0.21
CA TYR A 184 9.29 -12.53 1.16
C TYR A 184 7.85 -12.75 0.75
N TYR A 185 7.47 -13.99 0.46
CA TYR A 185 6.08 -14.35 0.17
C TYR A 185 5.39 -14.71 1.47
N LEU A 186 4.27 -14.04 1.72
CA LEU A 186 3.59 -14.05 3.00
C LEU A 186 2.13 -14.46 2.76
N ILE A 187 1.73 -15.63 3.29
CA ILE A 187 0.34 -16.07 3.17
C ILE A 187 -0.43 -15.58 4.41
N PRO A 188 -1.44 -14.71 4.25
CA PRO A 188 -2.26 -14.26 5.36
C PRO A 188 -3.08 -15.42 5.93
N SER A 189 -3.17 -15.50 7.26
CA SER A 189 -4.03 -16.50 7.93
C SER A 189 -5.51 -16.26 7.62
N SER A 190 -5.89 -14.99 7.43
CA SER A 190 -7.20 -14.62 6.90
C SER A 190 -7.11 -13.29 6.16
N VAL A 191 -8.00 -13.13 5.18
CA VAL A 191 -8.26 -11.86 4.50
C VAL A 191 -9.73 -11.52 4.66
N GLY A 192 -10.06 -10.34 5.17
CA GLY A 192 -11.44 -9.94 5.44
C GLY A 192 -11.75 -8.54 4.95
N PRO A 193 -12.97 -8.28 4.47
CA PRO A 193 -13.37 -6.91 4.18
C PRO A 193 -13.59 -6.15 5.49
N ILE A 194 -13.16 -4.90 5.53
CA ILE A 194 -13.47 -3.95 6.59
C ILE A 194 -14.30 -2.79 6.01
N GLN A 195 -14.39 -1.67 6.74
CA GLN A 195 -15.22 -0.55 6.33
C GLN A 195 -14.88 -0.05 4.91
N ALA A 196 -15.94 0.28 4.17
CA ALA A 196 -15.88 0.82 2.82
C ALA A 196 -15.16 -0.07 1.77
N GLY A 197 -14.97 -1.36 2.05
CA GLY A 197 -14.38 -2.31 1.10
C GLY A 197 -12.85 -2.39 1.14
N GLU A 198 -12.21 -1.76 2.14
CA GLU A 198 -10.79 -1.99 2.43
C GLU A 198 -10.58 -3.44 2.93
N LEU A 199 -9.34 -3.95 2.84
CA LEU A 199 -9.00 -5.31 3.26
C LEU A 199 -8.24 -5.31 4.58
N SER A 200 -8.45 -6.31 5.42
CA SER A 200 -7.58 -6.66 6.54
C SER A 200 -6.88 -7.99 6.26
N PHE A 201 -5.58 -8.04 6.56
CA PHE A 201 -4.73 -9.22 6.44
C PHE A 201 -4.22 -9.58 7.83
N SER A 202 -4.56 -10.77 8.33
CA SER A 202 -4.18 -11.17 9.69
C SER A 202 -3.06 -12.19 9.70
N ASN A 203 -2.09 -11.96 10.59
CA ASN A 203 -1.04 -12.90 10.97
C ASN A 203 -0.42 -13.65 9.79
N PRO A 204 0.16 -12.94 8.81
CA PRO A 204 0.74 -13.61 7.67
C PRO A 204 1.94 -14.46 8.09
N TRP A 205 2.06 -15.64 7.51
CA TRP A 205 3.19 -16.53 7.72
C TRP A 205 4.12 -16.52 6.51
N LEU A 206 5.41 -16.68 6.78
CA LEU A 206 6.43 -16.68 5.74
C LEU A 206 6.41 -17.99 4.97
N TYR A 207 6.07 -17.94 3.70
CA TYR A 207 6.04 -19.10 2.82
C TYR A 207 7.43 -19.43 2.27
N GLN A 208 8.04 -18.44 1.62
CA GLN A 208 9.34 -18.61 0.97
C GLN A 208 10.01 -17.25 0.73
N LYS A 209 11.29 -17.29 0.32
CA LYS A 209 12.08 -16.11 -0.06
C LYS A 209 12.59 -16.25 -1.49
N GLN A 210 12.61 -15.14 -2.23
CA GLN A 210 13.22 -15.06 -3.56
C GLN A 210 14.20 -13.89 -3.61
N LYS A 211 15.40 -14.11 -4.18
CA LYS A 211 16.35 -13.04 -4.47
C LYS A 211 16.22 -12.63 -5.93
N VAL A 212 16.15 -11.32 -6.18
CA VAL A 212 16.04 -10.77 -7.53
C VAL A 212 17.01 -9.61 -7.69
N THR A 213 17.67 -9.52 -8.85
CA THR A 213 18.41 -8.34 -9.29
C THR A 213 17.58 -7.58 -10.31
N LEU A 214 17.11 -6.39 -9.94
CA LEU A 214 16.42 -5.46 -10.80
C LEU A 214 17.40 -4.73 -11.72
N LYS A 215 16.98 -4.54 -12.97
CA LYS A 215 17.73 -3.81 -13.99
C LYS A 215 17.66 -2.32 -13.74
N ASP A 216 18.70 -1.57 -14.11
CA ASP A 216 18.67 -0.11 -14.10
C ASP A 216 18.02 0.43 -15.38
N ILE A 217 16.73 0.11 -15.57
CA ILE A 217 15.96 0.53 -16.73
C ILE A 217 14.63 1.13 -16.31
N PHE A 218 14.14 2.01 -17.16
CA PHE A 218 12.83 2.62 -17.01
C PHE A 218 11.71 1.60 -17.29
N GLY A 219 10.56 1.78 -16.66
CA GLY A 219 9.39 0.92 -16.82
C GLY A 219 9.30 -0.21 -15.81
N TYR A 220 8.19 -0.93 -15.89
CA TYR A 220 7.91 -2.07 -15.02
C TYR A 220 8.87 -3.23 -15.29
N GLN A 221 9.17 -3.96 -14.23
CA GLN A 221 9.95 -5.19 -14.27
C GLN A 221 9.11 -6.33 -13.73
N LYS A 222 8.89 -7.34 -14.58
CA LYS A 222 8.14 -8.54 -14.25
C LYS A 222 8.94 -9.42 -13.29
N ILE A 223 8.29 -9.88 -12.24
CA ILE A 223 8.79 -10.85 -11.29
C ILE A 223 7.94 -12.10 -11.38
N GLN A 224 8.59 -13.22 -11.72
CA GLN A 224 7.97 -14.54 -11.69
C GLN A 224 7.95 -15.07 -10.25
N ILE A 225 6.79 -15.54 -9.80
CA ILE A 225 6.63 -16.18 -8.49
C ILE A 225 7.14 -17.62 -8.59
N PRO A 226 8.17 -18.02 -7.80
CA PRO A 226 8.60 -19.42 -7.75
C PRO A 226 7.58 -20.26 -6.97
N ASN A 227 7.49 -21.56 -7.26
CA ASN A 227 6.57 -22.49 -6.58
C ASN A 227 5.12 -21.97 -6.53
N PHE A 228 4.68 -21.35 -7.63
CA PHE A 228 3.41 -20.64 -7.67
C PHE A 228 2.21 -21.56 -7.43
N ASP A 229 2.23 -22.79 -7.97
CA ASP A 229 1.10 -23.72 -7.77
C ASP A 229 0.92 -24.06 -6.29
N ASP A 230 2.00 -24.25 -5.54
CA ASP A 230 1.94 -24.54 -4.10
C ASP A 230 1.43 -23.31 -3.32
N ILE A 231 1.98 -22.11 -3.58
CA ILE A 231 1.47 -20.85 -3.00
C ILE A 231 0.00 -20.65 -3.32
N PHE A 232 -0.38 -20.92 -4.57
CA PHE A 232 -1.74 -20.78 -5.03
C PHE A 232 -2.65 -21.74 -4.27
N GLU A 233 -2.28 -23.00 -4.10
CA GLU A 233 -3.08 -23.98 -3.37
C GLU A 233 -3.26 -23.59 -1.90
N ASP A 234 -2.17 -23.22 -1.23
CA ASP A 234 -2.14 -22.90 0.21
C ASP A 234 -2.77 -21.55 0.56
N THR A 235 -2.87 -20.62 -0.41
CA THR A 235 -3.50 -19.32 -0.17
C THR A 235 -5.01 -19.48 0.00
N PRO A 236 -5.60 -19.10 1.15
CA PRO A 236 -7.02 -19.33 1.42
C PRO A 236 -7.91 -18.38 0.60
N LYS A 237 -9.06 -18.88 0.15
CA LYS A 237 -10.18 -18.05 -0.30
C LYS A 237 -11.05 -17.72 0.91
N THR A 238 -11.21 -16.44 1.25
CA THR A 238 -11.91 -16.04 2.48
C THR A 238 -13.07 -15.11 2.17
N GLY A 239 -14.29 -15.45 2.60
CA GLY A 239 -15.43 -14.51 2.60
C GLY A 239 -15.77 -13.88 1.24
N GLY A 240 -15.55 -14.60 0.14
CA GLY A 240 -15.77 -14.09 -1.23
C GLY A 240 -14.60 -13.27 -1.80
N ILE A 241 -13.53 -13.07 -1.04
CA ILE A 241 -12.26 -12.50 -1.51
C ILE A 241 -11.46 -13.61 -2.16
N ASP A 242 -10.94 -13.33 -3.36
CA ASP A 242 -10.10 -14.26 -4.12
C ASP A 242 -8.72 -14.46 -3.46
N LYS A 243 -7.90 -15.33 -4.05
CA LYS A 243 -6.60 -15.68 -3.47
C LYS A 243 -5.64 -14.49 -3.59
N ILE A 244 -5.29 -13.90 -2.45
CA ILE A 244 -4.36 -12.78 -2.33
C ILE A 244 -3.18 -13.22 -1.47
N VAL A 245 -1.97 -12.99 -1.97
CA VAL A 245 -0.73 -13.18 -1.21
C VAL A 245 -0.11 -11.83 -0.89
N MET A 246 0.47 -11.69 0.30
CA MET A 246 1.27 -10.53 0.64
C MET A 246 2.71 -10.74 0.18
N ILE A 247 3.37 -9.69 -0.26
CA ILE A 247 4.80 -9.70 -0.54
C ILE A 247 5.50 -8.63 0.29
N ALA A 248 6.67 -8.95 0.84
CA ALA A 248 7.56 -7.98 1.44
C ALA A 248 8.82 -7.84 0.59
N ILE A 249 9.22 -6.62 0.26
CA ILE A 249 10.39 -6.32 -0.57
C ILE A 249 11.43 -5.66 0.32
N GLU A 250 12.50 -6.39 0.62
CA GLU A 250 13.71 -5.85 1.23
C GLU A 250 14.67 -5.36 0.16
N ILE A 251 15.16 -4.14 0.33
CA ILE A 251 16.20 -3.56 -0.55
C ILE A 251 17.57 -3.99 -0.02
N ASN A 252 18.29 -4.85 -0.74
CA ASN A 252 19.63 -5.29 -0.35
C ASN A 252 20.74 -4.38 -0.90
N SER A 253 20.52 -3.78 -2.07
CA SER A 253 21.46 -2.86 -2.70
C SER A 253 20.71 -1.89 -3.62
N VAL A 254 21.40 -0.84 -4.08
CA VAL A 254 20.81 0.21 -4.92
C VAL A 254 21.69 0.57 -6.11
N TRP A 255 21.04 1.01 -7.19
CA TRP A 255 21.67 1.82 -8.22
C TRP A 255 21.69 3.27 -7.74
N ASP A 256 22.87 3.90 -7.76
CA ASP A 256 23.02 5.26 -7.29
C ASP A 256 22.24 6.26 -8.15
N GLY A 257 21.57 7.19 -7.48
CA GLY A 257 21.04 8.40 -8.11
C GLY A 257 22.14 9.39 -8.49
N SER A 258 21.82 10.35 -9.35
CA SER A 258 22.74 11.42 -9.72
C SER A 258 22.82 12.55 -8.69
N LYS A 259 21.81 12.71 -7.82
CA LYS A 259 21.68 13.87 -6.92
C LYS A 259 21.28 13.49 -5.49
N GLU A 260 20.11 12.91 -5.31
CA GLU A 260 19.54 12.55 -4.00
C GLU A 260 19.94 11.10 -3.63
N LYS A 261 21.25 10.87 -3.48
CA LYS A 261 21.86 9.54 -3.30
C LYS A 261 21.54 8.86 -1.97
N ASP A 262 20.86 9.55 -1.08
CA ASP A 262 20.40 9.00 0.20
C ASP A 262 18.94 8.54 0.13
N ILE A 263 18.22 8.81 -0.95
CA ILE A 263 16.79 8.50 -1.07
C ILE A 263 16.61 7.38 -2.07
N THR A 264 15.93 6.31 -1.66
CA THR A 264 15.50 5.20 -2.53
C THR A 264 13.98 5.15 -2.59
N CYS A 265 13.43 4.91 -3.78
CA CYS A 265 11.99 4.89 -3.99
C CYS A 265 11.52 3.65 -4.78
N ILE A 266 10.24 3.31 -4.62
CA ILE A 266 9.49 2.36 -5.45
C ILE A 266 8.17 3.06 -5.80
N THR A 267 7.87 3.18 -7.10
CA THR A 267 6.70 3.93 -7.55
C THR A 267 5.42 3.12 -7.51
N ASP A 268 5.50 1.84 -7.89
CA ASP A 268 4.31 1.01 -8.10
C ASP A 268 4.69 -0.49 -8.01
N ILE A 269 3.75 -1.31 -7.57
CA ILE A 269 3.82 -2.75 -7.42
C ILE A 269 2.43 -3.27 -7.78
N ARG A 270 2.32 -4.06 -8.85
CA ARG A 270 1.02 -4.47 -9.37
C ARG A 270 0.91 -5.96 -9.58
N SER A 271 -0.28 -6.49 -9.30
CA SER A 271 -0.68 -7.82 -9.72
C SER A 271 -0.46 -8.01 -11.23
N GLY A 272 -0.07 -9.21 -11.64
CA GLY A 272 0.02 -9.59 -13.05
C GLY A 272 -1.36 -9.82 -13.69
N GLY A 273 -1.37 -10.42 -14.87
CA GLY A 273 -2.59 -10.83 -15.56
C GLY A 273 -3.26 -9.75 -16.42
N GLY A 274 -2.76 -8.50 -16.40
CA GLY A 274 -3.06 -7.49 -17.41
C GLY A 274 -2.35 -7.76 -18.73
N GLU A 275 -2.74 -7.04 -19.80
CA GLU A 275 -2.01 -7.10 -21.06
C GLU A 275 -0.61 -6.47 -20.90
N GLU A 276 0.44 -7.01 -21.55
CA GLU A 276 1.82 -6.48 -21.45
C GLU A 276 1.92 -4.96 -21.73
N LYS A 277 1.04 -4.43 -22.58
CA LYS A 277 0.95 -2.99 -22.88
C LYS A 277 0.54 -2.13 -21.67
N GLU A 278 -0.18 -2.70 -20.72
CA GLU A 278 -0.60 -2.02 -19.48
C GLU A 278 0.59 -1.77 -18.54
N TYR A 279 1.66 -2.56 -18.72
CA TYR A 279 2.92 -2.43 -18.01
C TYR A 279 3.99 -1.68 -18.82
N GLN A 280 3.65 -1.18 -20.03
CA GLN A 280 4.51 -0.26 -20.76
C GLN A 280 4.32 1.15 -20.22
N TYR A 281 5.14 1.53 -19.26
CA TYR A 281 5.12 2.87 -18.69
C TYR A 281 6.09 3.80 -19.42
N ILE A 282 5.55 4.86 -20.02
CA ILE A 282 6.31 5.98 -20.60
C ILE A 282 6.04 7.21 -19.73
N PRO A 283 7.07 7.86 -19.16
CA PRO A 283 6.86 9.05 -18.35
C PRO A 283 6.39 10.20 -19.24
N LYS A 284 5.46 11.01 -18.72
CA LYS A 284 5.08 12.28 -19.34
C LYS A 284 6.19 13.32 -19.19
#